data_AF-A0A960D0C8-F1
#
_entry.id   AF-A0A960D0C8-F1
#
_cell.length_a   1.000
_cell.length_b   1.000
_cell.length_c   1.000
_cell.angle_alpha   90.00
_cell.angle_beta   90.00
_cell.angle_gamma   90.00
#
_symmetry.space_group_name_H-M   'P 1'
#
loop_
_entity.id
_entity.type
_entity.pdbx_description
1 polymer ?
#
loop_
_entity_poly.entity_id
_entity_poly.type
_entity_poly.pdbx_seq_one_letter_code
_entity_poly.pdbx_strand_id
1 'polypeptide(L)'
;DDPSMTQPAMYDVIDTKRGVRKSYTESLIGRGDISMKEAEDALRDYQGQLERVFNEVRDLEKHEVEPSESVEADQMIPRGMTTAVDKSLLARIGDAHLAFPDGFTVHPRVKPVLEKRREMAYEGKVDWAFGELLALGSFLAEGKLIRLSGQDTRRGTFTQRHSVIIDRKTGEEFTPLQLLTINPDGTPTGGRFLVYDSALSEYAAVGFEYGYSVGNQDALVMWEA
;
A
#
# COMPACT_ATOMS: atom_id res chain seq x y z
N ASP A 1 38.38 -2.64 0.24
CA ASP A 1 38.47 -2.23 1.65
C ASP A 1 39.37 -3.21 2.38
N ASP A 2 40.17 -2.76 3.34
CA ASP A 2 41.04 -3.61 4.17
C ASP A 2 40.54 -3.62 5.62
N PRO A 3 39.70 -4.60 5.98
CA PRO A 3 39.04 -4.63 7.28
C PRO A 3 40.00 -5.04 8.41
N SER A 4 41.17 -5.60 8.12
CA SER A 4 42.18 -5.93 9.13
C SER A 4 42.73 -4.69 9.84
N MET A 5 42.66 -3.51 9.19
CA MET A 5 43.08 -2.23 9.77
C MET A 5 42.23 -1.82 10.98
N THR A 6 40.97 -2.27 11.06
CA THR A 6 40.06 -1.90 12.16
C THR A 6 39.55 -3.08 12.97
N GLN A 7 39.60 -4.31 12.44
CA GLN A 7 39.25 -5.54 13.16
C GLN A 7 40.30 -6.66 12.98
N PRO A 8 41.58 -6.45 13.36
CA PRO A 8 42.67 -7.38 13.07
C PRO A 8 42.43 -8.77 13.70
N ALA A 9 42.12 -8.83 15.00
CA ALA A 9 41.88 -10.10 15.69
C ALA A 9 40.67 -10.88 15.14
N MET A 10 39.66 -10.20 14.60
CA MET A 10 38.52 -10.86 13.96
C MET A 10 38.95 -11.53 12.65
N TYR A 11 39.75 -10.83 11.85
CA TYR A 11 40.26 -11.36 10.58
C TYR A 11 41.30 -12.47 10.79
N ASP A 12 42.14 -12.37 11.82
CA ASP A 12 43.02 -13.48 12.23
C ASP A 12 42.22 -14.77 12.51
N VAL A 13 41.05 -14.66 13.15
CA VAL A 13 40.16 -15.82 13.38
C VAL A 13 39.50 -16.28 12.08
N ILE A 14 38.99 -15.37 11.24
CA ILE A 14 38.36 -15.71 9.96
C ILE A 14 39.34 -16.48 9.05
N ASP A 15 40.61 -16.08 9.02
CA ASP A 15 41.64 -16.71 8.18
C ASP A 15 41.89 -18.18 8.57
N THR A 16 41.65 -18.54 9.83
CA THR A 16 41.73 -19.94 10.28
C THR A 16 40.47 -20.76 10.00
N LYS A 17 39.35 -20.14 9.64
CA LYS A 17 38.07 -20.84 9.40
C LYS A 17 38.02 -21.40 7.99
N ARG A 18 37.82 -22.73 7.89
CA ARG A 18 37.42 -23.35 6.61
C ARG A 18 36.03 -22.87 6.23
N GLY A 19 35.83 -22.52 4.96
CA GLY A 19 34.52 -22.15 4.45
C GLY A 19 33.46 -23.21 4.70
N VAL A 20 32.22 -22.77 4.95
CA VAL A 20 31.08 -23.66 5.28
C VAL A 20 30.87 -24.71 4.18
N ARG A 21 31.00 -24.33 2.90
CA ARG A 21 30.93 -25.24 1.75
C ARG A 21 31.88 -26.43 1.90
N LYS A 22 33.17 -26.18 2.17
CA LYS A 22 34.19 -27.23 2.28
C LYS A 22 33.90 -28.17 3.45
N SER A 23 33.58 -27.60 4.61
CA SER A 23 33.27 -28.38 5.81
C SER A 23 32.02 -29.26 5.64
N TYR A 24 30.98 -28.75 4.96
CA TYR A 24 29.77 -29.52 4.67
C TYR A 24 30.02 -30.62 3.63
N THR A 25 30.78 -30.35 2.57
CA THR A 25 31.19 -31.36 1.60
C THR A 25 32.00 -32.48 2.25
N GLU A 26 32.98 -32.16 3.10
CA GLU A 26 33.74 -33.15 3.87
C GLU A 26 32.82 -34.01 4.76
N SER A 27 31.80 -33.40 5.39
CA SER A 27 30.83 -34.13 6.20
C SER A 27 29.93 -35.06 5.38
N LEU A 28 29.46 -34.64 4.19
CA LEU A 28 28.61 -35.48 3.34
C LEU A 28 29.39 -36.68 2.80
N ILE A 29 30.65 -36.45 2.40
CA ILE A 29 31.57 -37.52 2.02
C ILE A 29 31.81 -38.47 3.20
N GLY A 30 32.05 -37.93 4.39
CA GLY A 30 32.25 -38.72 5.61
C GLY A 30 31.02 -39.55 6.03
N ARG A 31 29.81 -39.12 5.66
CA ARG A 31 28.55 -39.87 5.86
C ARG A 31 28.30 -40.91 4.78
N GLY A 32 29.01 -40.85 3.66
CA GLY A 32 28.78 -41.70 2.49
C GLY A 32 27.61 -41.25 1.60
N ASP A 33 27.10 -40.02 1.80
CA ASP A 33 25.97 -39.49 1.02
C ASP A 33 26.38 -39.15 -0.42
N ILE A 34 27.63 -38.71 -0.61
CA ILE A 34 28.24 -38.40 -1.91
C ILE A 34 29.71 -38.82 -1.92
N SER A 35 30.23 -39.12 -3.09
CA SER A 35 31.65 -39.30 -3.34
C SER A 35 32.36 -37.96 -3.58
N MET A 36 33.69 -37.95 -3.46
CA MET A 36 34.51 -36.80 -3.81
C MET A 36 34.33 -36.39 -5.28
N LYS A 37 34.18 -37.37 -6.18
CA LYS A 37 33.98 -37.13 -7.61
C LYS A 37 32.67 -36.42 -7.88
N GLU A 38 31.57 -36.86 -7.25
CA GLU A 38 30.27 -36.18 -7.38
C GLU A 38 30.33 -34.74 -6.88
N ALA A 39 31.06 -34.49 -5.78
CA ALA A 39 31.24 -33.13 -5.27
C ALA A 39 32.06 -32.23 -6.23
N GLU A 40 33.12 -32.77 -6.85
CA GLU A 40 33.93 -32.03 -7.83
C GLU A 40 33.18 -31.81 -9.15
N ASP A 41 32.48 -32.82 -9.66
CA ASP A 41 31.71 -32.73 -10.89
C ASP A 41 30.57 -31.70 -10.75
N ALA A 42 29.86 -31.70 -9.62
CA ALA A 42 28.84 -30.69 -9.33
C ALA A 42 29.42 -29.26 -9.23
N LEU A 43 30.62 -29.11 -8.65
CA LEU A 43 31.29 -27.82 -8.60
C LEU A 43 31.71 -27.34 -9.99
N ARG A 44 32.26 -28.24 -10.81
CA ARG A 44 32.68 -27.92 -12.19
C ARG A 44 31.49 -27.58 -13.06
N ASP A 45 30.37 -28.27 -12.91
CA ASP A 45 29.14 -27.96 -13.64
C ASP A 45 28.65 -26.54 -13.30
N TYR A 46 28.57 -26.18 -12.01
CA TYR A 46 28.20 -24.81 -11.60
C TYR A 46 29.18 -23.75 -12.13
N GLN A 47 30.50 -24.02 -12.06
CA GLN A 47 31.51 -23.13 -12.62
C GLN A 47 31.37 -22.97 -14.14
N GLY A 48 31.12 -24.06 -14.86
CA GLY A 48 30.90 -24.05 -16.30
C GLY A 48 29.65 -23.27 -16.71
N GLN A 49 28.57 -23.37 -15.93
CA GLN A 49 27.36 -22.58 -16.15
C GLN A 49 27.63 -21.07 -15.96
N LEU A 50 28.36 -20.68 -14.90
CA LEU A 50 28.76 -19.29 -14.68
C LEU A 50 29.66 -18.76 -15.81
N GLU A 51 30.64 -19.56 -16.24
CA GLU A 51 31.59 -19.16 -17.29
C GLU A 51 30.90 -19.01 -18.65
N ARG A 52 29.95 -19.90 -18.96
CA ARG A 52 29.11 -19.79 -20.15
C ARG A 52 28.32 -18.48 -20.15
N VAL A 53 27.58 -18.19 -19.08
CA VAL A 53 26.77 -16.95 -18.98
C VAL A 53 27.68 -15.71 -19.00
N PHE A 54 28.84 -15.76 -18.34
CA PHE A 54 29.80 -14.67 -18.37
C PHE A 54 30.29 -14.37 -19.79
N ASN A 55 30.66 -15.40 -20.56
CA ASN A 55 31.09 -15.24 -21.94
C ASN A 55 29.95 -14.72 -22.82
N GLU A 56 28.73 -15.26 -22.66
CA GLU A 56 27.54 -14.78 -23.38
C GLU A 56 27.29 -13.28 -23.12
N VAL A 57 27.36 -12.81 -21.86
CA VAL A 57 27.16 -11.39 -21.51
C VAL A 57 28.33 -10.52 -21.97
N ARG A 58 29.57 -11.02 -21.93
CA ARG A 58 30.76 -10.28 -22.39
C ARG A 58 30.74 -10.04 -23.89
N ASP A 59 30.20 -11.01 -24.64
CA ASP A 59 30.17 -10.98 -26.09
C ASP A 59 28.95 -10.19 -26.64
N LEU A 60 28.08 -9.67 -25.76
CA LEU A 60 27.04 -8.71 -26.13
C LEU A 60 27.67 -7.42 -26.68
N GLU A 61 27.04 -6.84 -27.71
CA GLU A 61 27.44 -5.53 -28.22
C GLU A 61 27.38 -4.48 -27.11
N LYS A 62 28.46 -3.72 -26.97
CA LYS A 62 28.50 -2.61 -26.02
C LYS A 62 27.78 -1.42 -26.64
N HIS A 63 26.77 -0.93 -25.93
CA HIS A 63 26.13 0.33 -26.26
C HIS A 63 26.96 1.51 -25.74
N GLU A 64 26.79 2.67 -26.37
CA GLU A 64 27.35 3.92 -25.88
C GLU A 64 26.74 4.26 -24.52
N VAL A 65 27.57 4.74 -23.59
CA VAL A 65 27.10 5.13 -22.25
C VAL A 65 26.61 6.57 -22.33
N GLU A 66 25.31 6.75 -22.20
CA GLU A 66 24.65 8.06 -22.25
C GLU A 66 24.22 8.52 -20.84
N PRO A 67 24.02 9.83 -20.62
CA PRO A 67 23.34 10.34 -19.43
C PRO A 67 21.93 9.73 -19.29
N SER A 68 21.47 9.52 -18.06
CA SER A 68 20.12 9.03 -17.83
C SER A 68 19.06 9.98 -18.36
N GLU A 69 18.08 9.46 -19.08
CA GLU A 69 16.93 10.22 -19.56
C GLU A 69 15.91 10.49 -18.44
N SER A 70 15.02 11.46 -18.68
CA SER A 70 13.86 11.71 -17.82
C SER A 70 12.79 10.64 -18.06
N VAL A 71 12.14 10.19 -16.98
CA VAL A 71 11.00 9.25 -17.03
C VAL A 71 9.64 9.95 -17.21
N GLU A 72 9.62 11.26 -17.47
CA GLU A 72 8.38 12.06 -17.57
C GLU A 72 7.44 11.55 -18.68
N ALA A 73 7.99 11.05 -19.78
CA ALA A 73 7.21 10.54 -20.90
C ALA A 73 6.66 9.11 -20.69
N ASP A 74 7.12 8.39 -19.66
CA ASP A 74 6.72 7.00 -19.40
C ASP A 74 5.25 6.89 -18.98
N GLN A 75 4.68 7.96 -18.42
CA GLN A 75 3.30 8.03 -17.98
C GLN A 75 2.64 9.34 -18.42
N MET A 76 1.79 9.27 -19.45
CA MET A 76 1.07 10.42 -19.97
C MET A 76 -0.34 10.53 -19.37
N ILE A 77 -0.75 11.76 -19.04
CA ILE A 77 -2.13 12.03 -18.62
C ILE A 77 -3.08 11.82 -19.81
N PRO A 78 -4.13 10.99 -19.67
CA PRO A 78 -5.07 10.76 -20.76
C PRO A 78 -5.90 12.02 -21.05
N ARG A 79 -6.12 12.30 -22.34
CA ARG A 79 -6.95 13.43 -22.78
C ARG A 79 -8.44 13.06 -22.71
N GLY A 80 -9.26 14.00 -22.25
CA GLY A 80 -10.71 13.82 -22.22
C GLY A 80 -11.23 12.93 -21.08
N MET A 81 -10.43 12.71 -20.03
CA MET A 81 -10.90 12.01 -18.82
C MET A 81 -12.10 12.76 -18.21
N THR A 82 -13.22 12.05 -18.05
CA THR A 82 -14.42 12.57 -17.40
C THR A 82 -14.46 12.10 -15.96
N THR A 83 -14.52 13.04 -15.02
CA THR A 83 -14.60 12.78 -13.57
C THR A 83 -15.89 13.30 -12.95
N ALA A 84 -16.80 13.82 -13.80
CA ALA A 84 -18.12 14.27 -13.37
C ALA A 84 -19.00 13.07 -13.00
N VAL A 85 -19.81 13.25 -11.96
CA VAL A 85 -20.76 12.22 -11.48
C VAL A 85 -22.19 12.73 -11.53
N ASP A 86 -23.14 11.81 -11.60
CA ASP A 86 -24.55 12.14 -11.58
C ASP A 86 -24.99 12.68 -10.21
N LYS A 87 -25.97 13.60 -10.23
CA LYS A 87 -26.57 14.16 -9.01
C LYS A 87 -27.17 13.08 -8.09
N SER A 88 -27.65 11.98 -8.66
CA SER A 88 -28.16 10.83 -7.90
C SER A 88 -27.09 10.18 -7.03
N LEU A 89 -25.84 10.14 -7.50
CA LEU A 89 -24.72 9.60 -6.71
C LEU A 89 -24.36 10.54 -5.56
N LEU A 90 -24.36 11.85 -5.80
CA LEU A 90 -24.15 12.85 -4.74
C LEU A 90 -25.23 12.72 -3.65
N ALA A 91 -26.50 12.65 -4.05
CA ALA A 91 -27.63 12.44 -3.15
C ALA A 91 -27.48 11.15 -2.33
N ARG A 92 -27.10 10.03 -2.97
CA ARG A 92 -26.86 8.75 -2.29
C ARG A 92 -25.75 8.84 -1.23
N ILE A 93 -24.66 9.55 -1.52
CA ILE A 93 -23.58 9.76 -0.55
C ILE A 93 -24.04 10.66 0.61
N GLY A 94 -24.84 11.69 0.31
CA GLY A 94 -25.47 12.54 1.33
C GLY A 94 -26.41 11.77 2.26
N ASP A 95 -27.30 10.96 1.68
CA ASP A 95 -28.24 10.12 2.44
C ASP A 95 -27.54 9.06 3.30
N ALA A 96 -26.42 8.49 2.82
CA ALA A 96 -25.63 7.53 3.59
C ALA A 96 -25.17 8.07 4.96
N HIS A 97 -24.99 9.39 5.09
CA HIS A 97 -24.62 10.02 6.36
C HIS A 97 -25.73 10.05 7.40
N LEU A 98 -26.99 9.78 7.01
CA LEU A 98 -28.14 9.67 7.92
C LEU A 98 -28.74 8.25 7.98
N ALA A 99 -28.19 7.30 7.23
CA ALA A 99 -28.64 5.92 7.18
C ALA A 99 -28.04 5.08 8.33
N PHE A 100 -28.25 5.52 9.57
CA PHE A 100 -27.71 4.85 10.74
C PHE A 100 -28.38 3.49 11.01
N PRO A 101 -27.66 2.54 11.63
CA PRO A 101 -28.27 1.33 12.18
C PRO A 101 -29.37 1.65 13.20
N ASP A 102 -30.33 0.73 13.34
CA ASP A 102 -31.40 0.87 14.33
C ASP A 102 -30.82 1.03 15.75
N GLY A 103 -31.28 2.06 16.46
CA GLY A 103 -30.85 2.35 17.83
C GLY A 103 -29.57 3.20 17.96
N PHE A 104 -28.92 3.56 16.85
CA PHE A 104 -27.69 4.35 16.87
C PHE A 104 -27.93 5.77 17.42
N THR A 105 -27.17 6.15 18.44
CA THR A 105 -27.24 7.45 19.12
C THR A 105 -26.07 8.34 18.70
N VAL A 106 -26.29 9.20 17.71
CA VAL A 106 -25.28 10.17 17.23
C VAL A 106 -24.95 11.21 18.30
N HIS A 107 -23.67 11.57 18.42
CA HIS A 107 -23.24 12.67 19.28
C HIS A 107 -23.91 14.01 18.86
N PRO A 108 -24.48 14.81 19.78
CA PRO A 108 -25.26 16.01 19.44
C PRO A 108 -24.51 17.07 18.61
N ARG A 109 -23.18 17.15 18.74
CA ARG A 109 -22.33 18.05 17.94
C ARG A 109 -21.93 17.49 16.57
N VAL A 110 -22.05 16.18 16.35
CA VAL A 110 -21.74 15.54 15.06
C VAL A 110 -22.99 15.51 14.18
N LYS A 111 -24.17 15.32 14.78
CA LYS A 111 -25.46 15.27 14.07
C LYS A 111 -25.67 16.44 13.08
N PRO A 112 -25.40 17.71 13.42
CA PRO A 112 -25.57 18.82 12.47
C PRO A 112 -24.68 18.71 11.23
N VAL A 113 -23.48 18.12 11.36
CA VAL A 113 -22.58 17.91 10.22
C VAL A 113 -23.19 16.91 9.24
N LEU A 114 -23.78 15.84 9.75
CA LEU A 114 -24.38 14.78 8.92
C LEU A 114 -25.65 15.28 8.21
N GLU A 115 -26.48 16.02 8.93
CA GLU A 115 -27.67 16.69 8.36
C GLU A 115 -27.25 17.69 7.27
N LYS A 116 -26.19 18.47 7.52
CA LYS A 116 -25.65 19.43 6.55
C LYS A 116 -25.09 18.75 5.31
N ARG A 117 -24.45 17.59 5.43
CA ARG A 117 -23.96 16.83 4.25
C ARG A 117 -25.10 16.38 3.35
N ARG A 118 -26.18 15.88 3.94
CA ARG A 118 -27.39 15.59 3.18
C ARG A 118 -27.93 16.84 2.49
N GLU A 119 -28.10 17.95 3.20
CA GLU A 119 -28.53 19.22 2.58
C GLU A 119 -27.62 19.63 1.41
N MET A 120 -26.29 19.63 1.60
CA MET A 120 -25.31 20.00 0.58
C MET A 120 -25.36 19.11 -0.66
N ALA A 121 -25.67 17.82 -0.50
CA ALA A 121 -25.80 16.89 -1.62
C ALA A 121 -26.97 17.21 -2.56
N TYR A 122 -28.05 17.81 -2.03
CA TYR A 122 -29.24 18.17 -2.79
C TYR A 122 -29.27 19.64 -3.22
N GLU A 123 -28.81 20.54 -2.35
CA GLU A 123 -28.96 21.99 -2.50
C GLU A 123 -27.66 22.71 -2.91
N GLY A 124 -26.52 21.99 -2.92
CA GLY A 124 -25.22 22.55 -3.27
C GLY A 124 -24.53 23.25 -2.09
N LYS A 125 -23.63 24.20 -2.40
CA LYS A 125 -22.72 24.85 -1.42
C LYS A 125 -21.88 23.84 -0.62
N VAL A 126 -21.39 22.82 -1.34
CA VAL A 126 -20.55 21.76 -0.80
C VAL A 126 -19.25 22.34 -0.23
N ASP A 127 -18.96 22.04 1.03
CA ASP A 127 -17.70 22.39 1.68
C ASP A 127 -16.56 21.41 1.32
N TRP A 128 -15.33 21.74 1.73
CA TRP A 128 -14.16 20.93 1.41
C TRP A 128 -14.25 19.49 1.95
N ALA A 129 -14.64 19.34 3.21
CA ALA A 129 -14.65 18.04 3.88
C ALA A 129 -15.69 17.11 3.24
N PHE A 130 -16.84 17.64 2.84
CA PHE A 130 -17.82 16.85 2.11
C PHE A 130 -17.41 16.61 0.65
N GLY A 131 -16.76 17.58 -0.01
CA GLY A 131 -16.19 17.40 -1.35
C GLY A 131 -15.20 16.23 -1.43
N GLU A 132 -14.33 16.09 -0.43
CA GLU A 132 -13.43 14.93 -0.29
C GLU A 132 -14.23 13.61 -0.23
N LEU A 133 -15.22 13.52 0.67
CA LEU A 133 -16.01 12.30 0.85
C LEU A 133 -16.92 11.99 -0.33
N LEU A 134 -17.35 12.98 -1.11
CA LEU A 134 -18.07 12.77 -2.37
C LEU A 134 -17.20 12.05 -3.39
N ALA A 135 -15.93 12.46 -3.53
CA ALA A 135 -14.98 11.80 -4.42
C ALA A 135 -14.65 10.37 -3.95
N LEU A 136 -14.41 10.18 -2.66
CA LEU A 136 -14.15 8.83 -2.12
C LEU A 136 -15.39 7.94 -2.27
N GLY A 137 -16.58 8.47 -1.96
CA GLY A 137 -17.85 7.77 -2.11
C GLY A 137 -18.14 7.35 -3.55
N SER A 138 -17.79 8.18 -4.54
CA SER A 138 -17.98 7.82 -5.95
C SER A 138 -17.05 6.70 -6.39
N PHE A 139 -15.77 6.74 -6.02
CA PHE A 139 -14.83 5.65 -6.30
C PHE A 139 -15.26 4.32 -5.66
N LEU A 140 -15.82 4.35 -4.43
CA LEU A 140 -16.37 3.15 -3.79
C LEU A 140 -17.55 2.57 -4.55
N ALA A 141 -18.43 3.43 -5.06
CA ALA A 141 -19.57 3.03 -5.89
C ALA A 141 -19.11 2.41 -7.22
N GLU A 142 -17.96 2.84 -7.75
CA GLU A 142 -17.30 2.28 -8.94
C GLU A 142 -16.47 1.01 -8.65
N GLY A 143 -16.42 0.56 -7.39
CA GLY A 143 -15.74 -0.67 -7.01
C GLY A 143 -14.26 -0.51 -6.62
N LYS A 144 -13.77 0.72 -6.47
CA LYS A 144 -12.38 0.98 -6.06
C LYS A 144 -12.14 0.62 -4.60
N LEU A 145 -10.99 -0.01 -4.32
CA LEU A 145 -10.48 -0.11 -2.95
C LEU A 145 -9.88 1.23 -2.56
N ILE A 146 -10.29 1.75 -1.40
CA ILE A 146 -9.77 2.99 -0.83
C ILE A 146 -9.15 2.70 0.53
N ARG A 147 -7.91 3.13 0.71
CA ARG A 147 -7.23 3.15 1.99
C ARG A 147 -6.88 4.59 2.36
N LEU A 148 -7.37 5.05 3.50
CA LEU A 148 -7.13 6.38 4.04
C LEU A 148 -6.59 6.25 5.47
N SER A 149 -5.42 6.78 5.77
CA SER A 149 -4.86 6.72 7.12
C SER A 149 -4.04 7.95 7.48
N GLY A 150 -3.87 8.17 8.78
CA GLY A 150 -3.13 9.29 9.35
C GLY A 150 -3.50 9.50 10.81
N GLN A 151 -2.85 10.44 11.48
CA GLN A 151 -3.11 10.72 12.90
C GLN A 151 -4.49 11.37 13.04
N ASP A 152 -5.37 10.76 13.84
CA ASP A 152 -6.76 11.18 14.03
C ASP A 152 -7.60 11.31 12.73
N THR A 153 -7.18 10.66 11.63
CA THR A 153 -7.80 10.82 10.31
C THR A 153 -9.27 10.40 10.24
N ARG A 154 -9.73 9.44 11.05
CA ARG A 154 -11.16 9.01 11.05
C ARG A 154 -12.10 10.16 11.41
N ARG A 155 -11.73 10.96 12.41
CA ARG A 155 -12.46 12.19 12.79
C ARG A 155 -12.03 13.38 11.93
N GLY A 156 -10.74 13.44 11.61
CA GLY A 156 -10.03 14.60 11.12
C GLY A 156 -9.52 15.46 12.27
N THR A 157 -8.28 15.94 12.13
CA THR A 157 -7.61 16.84 13.07
C THR A 157 -8.44 18.08 13.38
N PHE A 158 -9.10 18.65 12.38
CA PHE A 158 -9.94 19.84 12.48
C PHE A 158 -11.42 19.51 12.78
N THR A 159 -11.74 18.28 13.18
CA THR A 159 -13.12 17.81 13.47
C THR A 159 -14.06 18.02 12.27
N GLN A 160 -13.55 17.80 11.07
CA GLN A 160 -14.22 18.09 9.80
C GLN A 160 -14.67 16.83 9.06
N ARG A 161 -13.93 15.72 9.19
CA ARG A 161 -14.08 14.56 8.30
C ARG A 161 -15.17 13.60 8.75
N HIS A 162 -15.19 13.19 10.01
CA HIS A 162 -16.21 12.25 10.51
C HIS A 162 -16.46 11.05 9.56
N SER A 163 -15.40 10.47 9.00
CA SER A 163 -15.49 9.25 8.17
C SER A 163 -15.98 8.07 8.99
N VAL A 164 -15.65 8.06 10.29
CA VAL A 164 -16.20 7.15 11.28
C VAL A 164 -16.88 7.97 12.38
N ILE A 165 -18.08 7.53 12.74
CA ILE A 165 -18.93 8.15 13.76
C ILE A 165 -19.08 7.15 14.89
N ILE A 166 -18.92 7.62 16.13
CA ILE A 166 -18.98 6.78 17.32
C ILE A 166 -20.34 6.98 17.99
N ASP A 167 -21.04 5.88 18.30
CA ASP A 167 -22.26 5.89 19.07
C ASP A 167 -22.00 6.48 20.47
N ARG A 168 -22.79 7.48 20.86
CA ARG A 168 -22.61 8.21 22.11
C ARG A 168 -22.85 7.36 23.37
N LYS A 169 -23.63 6.29 23.27
CA LYS A 169 -24.01 5.40 24.37
C LYS A 169 -23.20 4.11 24.37
N THR A 170 -23.01 3.48 23.22
CA THR A 170 -22.41 2.14 23.12
C THR A 170 -20.93 2.16 22.73
N GLY A 171 -20.47 3.24 22.08
CA GLY A 171 -19.12 3.30 21.52
C GLY A 171 -18.95 2.54 20.19
N GLU A 172 -20.04 2.02 19.62
CA GLU A 172 -20.03 1.35 18.32
C GLU A 172 -19.68 2.31 17.19
N GLU A 173 -18.98 1.80 16.18
CA GLU A 173 -18.52 2.59 15.03
C GLU A 173 -19.51 2.46 13.87
N PHE A 174 -19.81 3.58 13.22
CA PHE A 174 -20.55 3.64 11.97
C PHE A 174 -19.75 4.43 10.93
N THR A 175 -19.57 3.84 9.75
CA THR A 175 -18.80 4.42 8.64
C THR A 175 -19.72 4.65 7.45
N PRO A 176 -20.25 5.87 7.25
CA PRO A 176 -21.25 6.16 6.21
C PRO A 176 -20.85 5.70 4.81
N LEU A 177 -19.58 5.95 4.43
CA LEU A 177 -19.09 5.60 3.10
C LEU A 177 -19.04 4.09 2.82
N GLN A 178 -19.03 3.24 3.86
CA GLN A 178 -19.08 1.79 3.68
C GLN A 178 -20.39 1.34 3.03
N LEU A 179 -21.49 2.10 3.19
CA LEU A 179 -22.77 1.81 2.53
C LEU A 179 -22.71 1.93 0.99
N LEU A 180 -21.70 2.62 0.45
CA LEU A 180 -21.53 2.80 -0.99
C LEU A 180 -20.89 1.58 -1.65
N THR A 181 -20.39 0.62 -0.84
CA THR A 181 -19.82 -0.65 -1.33
C THR A 181 -20.88 -1.68 -1.75
N ILE A 182 -22.16 -1.36 -1.55
CA ILE A 182 -23.31 -2.18 -1.93
C ILE A 182 -24.21 -1.39 -2.87
N ASN A 183 -24.45 -1.88 -4.08
CA ASN A 183 -25.37 -1.31 -5.07
C ASN A 183 -26.81 -1.21 -4.55
N PRO A 184 -27.65 -0.35 -5.16
CA PRO A 184 -29.06 -0.24 -4.80
C PRO A 184 -29.87 -1.56 -4.92
N ASP A 185 -29.41 -2.50 -5.73
CA ASP A 185 -30.00 -3.84 -5.88
C ASP A 185 -29.51 -4.86 -4.83
N GLY A 186 -28.62 -4.44 -3.92
CA GLY A 186 -28.04 -5.28 -2.87
C GLY A 186 -26.76 -6.02 -3.26
N THR A 187 -26.29 -5.90 -4.51
CA THR A 187 -25.04 -6.54 -4.95
C THR A 187 -23.80 -5.76 -4.51
N PRO A 188 -22.65 -6.39 -4.22
CA PRO A 188 -21.43 -5.66 -3.88
C PRO A 188 -20.83 -4.95 -5.11
N THR A 189 -20.30 -3.73 -4.93
CA THR A 189 -19.58 -3.00 -5.99
C THR A 189 -18.18 -3.55 -6.24
N GLY A 190 -17.63 -4.29 -5.27
CA GLY A 190 -16.21 -4.68 -5.21
C GLY A 190 -15.34 -3.69 -4.43
N GLY A 191 -15.85 -2.48 -4.16
CA GLY A 191 -15.15 -1.44 -3.44
C GLY A 191 -15.06 -1.71 -1.94
N ARG A 192 -14.07 -1.11 -1.29
CA ARG A 192 -13.87 -1.21 0.17
C ARG A 192 -13.33 0.09 0.72
N PHE A 193 -13.90 0.57 1.82
CA PHE A 193 -13.40 1.76 2.48
C PHE A 193 -12.64 1.40 3.76
N LEU A 194 -11.33 1.53 3.71
CA LEU A 194 -10.42 1.18 4.79
C LEU A 194 -9.84 2.48 5.38
N VAL A 195 -10.47 2.99 6.44
CA VAL A 195 -10.07 4.24 7.09
C VAL A 195 -9.54 3.99 8.51
N TYR A 196 -8.36 4.53 8.82
CA TYR A 196 -7.67 4.24 10.08
C TYR A 196 -7.07 5.50 10.73
N ASP A 197 -7.07 5.52 12.07
CA ASP A 197 -6.16 6.38 12.81
C ASP A 197 -4.81 5.65 12.92
N SER A 198 -3.74 6.28 12.44
CA SER A 198 -2.40 5.70 12.49
C SER A 198 -1.81 5.79 13.90
N ALA A 199 -0.73 5.04 14.13
CA ALA A 199 0.16 5.33 15.25
C ALA A 199 0.78 6.74 15.08
N LEU A 200 1.33 7.28 16.16
CA LEU A 200 2.06 8.55 16.16
C LEU A 200 3.48 8.33 15.58
N SER A 201 3.53 8.12 14.27
CA SER A 201 4.74 7.87 13.49
C SER A 201 4.54 8.36 12.06
N GLU A 202 5.50 9.10 11.54
CA GLU A 202 5.51 9.58 10.15
C GLU A 202 6.31 8.63 9.26
N TYR A 203 7.56 8.31 9.62
CA TYR A 203 8.45 7.50 8.77
C TYR A 203 7.83 6.13 8.43
N ALA A 204 7.40 5.38 9.44
CA ALA A 204 6.82 4.06 9.23
C ALA A 204 5.47 4.13 8.52
N ALA A 205 4.64 5.14 8.81
CA ALA A 205 3.32 5.28 8.17
C ALA A 205 3.46 5.61 6.68
N VAL A 206 4.27 6.62 6.32
CA VAL A 206 4.51 6.98 4.92
C VAL A 206 5.15 5.82 4.16
N GLY A 207 6.14 5.14 4.76
CA GLY A 207 6.75 3.96 4.15
C GLY A 207 5.76 2.82 3.94
N PHE A 208 4.84 2.61 4.88
CA PHE A 208 3.78 1.60 4.76
C PHE A 208 2.80 1.95 3.63
N GLU A 209 2.31 3.18 3.55
CA GLU A 209 1.36 3.59 2.51
C GLU A 209 2.01 3.61 1.11
N TYR A 210 3.30 3.97 1.01
CA TYR A 210 4.07 3.79 -0.23
C TYR A 210 4.15 2.31 -0.64
N GLY A 211 4.49 1.42 0.30
CA GLY A 211 4.51 -0.02 0.03
C GLY A 211 3.14 -0.58 -0.36
N TYR A 212 2.06 -0.07 0.24
CA TYR A 212 0.70 -0.47 -0.07
C TYR A 212 0.31 -0.08 -1.50
N SER A 213 0.64 1.14 -1.94
CA SER A 213 0.32 1.60 -3.31
C SER A 213 1.12 0.87 -4.38
N VAL A 214 2.36 0.47 -4.09
CA VAL A 214 3.15 -0.40 -4.97
C VAL A 214 2.56 -1.82 -5.01
N GLY A 215 2.15 -2.36 -3.85
CA GLY A 215 1.61 -3.72 -3.74
C GLY A 215 0.22 -3.90 -4.37
N ASN A 216 -0.58 -2.84 -4.45
CA ASN A 216 -1.87 -2.84 -5.14
C ASN A 216 -2.07 -1.52 -5.91
N GLN A 217 -1.72 -1.55 -7.21
CA GLN A 217 -1.79 -0.39 -8.09
C GLN A 217 -3.23 0.07 -8.41
N ASP A 218 -4.23 -0.79 -8.19
CA ASP A 218 -5.65 -0.45 -8.43
C ASP A 218 -6.30 0.27 -7.24
N ALA A 219 -5.65 0.25 -6.06
CA ALA A 219 -6.14 0.91 -4.86
C ALA A 219 -5.90 2.43 -4.88
N LEU A 220 -6.84 3.20 -4.35
CA LEU A 220 -6.61 4.59 -3.98
C LEU A 220 -6.07 4.65 -2.55
N VAL A 221 -4.79 4.95 -2.41
CA VAL A 221 -4.08 4.99 -1.13
C VAL A 221 -3.74 6.43 -0.77
N MET A 222 -4.15 6.88 0.42
CA MET A 222 -3.94 8.24 0.90
C MET A 222 -3.41 8.23 2.33
N TRP A 223 -2.39 9.04 2.56
CA TRP A 223 -1.83 9.34 3.88
C TRP A 223 -2.05 10.81 4.23
N GLU A 224 -2.58 11.09 5.42
CA GLU A 224 -2.77 12.43 5.98
C GLU A 224 -1.78 12.66 7.14
N ALA A 225 -1.09 13.81 7.11
CA ALA A 225 -0.12 14.24 8.10
C ALA A 225 -0.77 14.87 9.34
#